data_AF-A0A561ULA8-F1
#
_entry.id   AF-A0A561ULA8-F1
#
_cell.length_a   1.000
_cell.length_b   1.000
_cell.length_c   1.000
_cell.angle_alpha   90.00
_cell.angle_beta   90.00
_cell.angle_gamma   90.00
#
_symmetry.space_group_name_H-M   'P 1'
#
loop_
_entity.id
_entity.type
_entity.pdbx_description
1 polymer ?
#
loop_
_entity_poly.entity_id
_entity_poly.type
_entity_poly.pdbx_seq_one_letter_code
_entity_poly.pdbx_strand_id
1 'polypeptide(L)' 'MPPSRLQVLIADQRREAEHALTQLTLGLQGVGVTLPSLGLDHPSPFTGTTLIELGAVRPDVALQLADVLLRAAAADR' A
#
# COMPACT_ATOMS: atom_id res chain seq x y z
N MET A 1 16.66 -24.93 -14.10
CA MET A 1 16.27 -25.47 -12.78
C MET A 1 14.91 -24.91 -12.41
N PRO A 2 14.02 -25.69 -11.78
CA PRO A 2 12.77 -25.16 -11.23
C PRO A 2 13.05 -24.19 -10.06
N PRO A 3 12.17 -23.20 -9.83
CA PRO A 3 12.32 -22.25 -8.73
C PRO A 3 12.24 -22.95 -7.37
N SER A 4 12.96 -22.42 -6.38
CA SER A 4 12.87 -22.92 -5.01
C SER A 4 11.54 -22.53 -4.36
N ARG A 5 11.10 -23.27 -3.33
CA ARG A 5 9.88 -22.92 -2.58
C ARG A 5 9.91 -21.51 -2.00
N LEU A 6 11.08 -21.06 -1.55
CA LEU A 6 11.29 -19.70 -1.06
C LEU A 6 10.99 -18.66 -2.15
N GLN A 7 11.46 -18.90 -3.38
CA GLN A 7 11.24 -17.99 -4.52
C GLN A 7 9.76 -17.88 -4.88
N VAL A 8 9.01 -18.99 -4.80
CA VAL A 8 7.55 -18.99 -5.04
C VAL A 8 6.83 -18.15 -4.00
N LEU A 9 7.14 -18.34 -2.71
CA LEU A 9 6.51 -17.57 -1.62
C LEU A 9 6.79 -16.07 -1.72
N ILE A 10 8.01 -15.68 -2.07
CA ILE A 10 8.38 -14.27 -2.27
C ILE A 10 7.62 -13.68 -3.46
N ALA A 11 7.48 -14.43 -4.55
CA ALA A 11 6.72 -13.98 -5.71
C ALA A 11 5.22 -13.82 -5.40
N ASP A 12 4.65 -14.71 -4.58
CA ASP A 12 3.26 -14.60 -4.12
C ASP A 12 3.06 -13.35 -3.26
N GLN A 13 3.89 -13.13 -2.25
CA GLN A 13 3.81 -11.92 -1.42
C GLN A 13 3.97 -10.64 -2.22
N ARG A 14 4.89 -10.62 -3.20
CA ARG A 14 5.06 -9.46 -4.07
C ARG A 14 3.78 -9.16 -4.86
N ARG A 15 3.14 -10.19 -5.44
CA ARG A 15 1.88 -10.01 -6.19
C ARG A 15 0.75 -9.49 -5.32
N GLU A 16 0.65 -9.99 -4.08
CA GLU A 16 -0.33 -9.50 -3.11
C GLU A 16 -0.08 -8.01 -2.79
N ALA A 17 1.17 -7.62 -2.57
CA ALA A 17 1.55 -6.24 -2.33
C ALA A 17 1.28 -5.33 -3.54
N GLU A 18 1.58 -5.77 -4.77
CA GLU A 18 1.27 -5.04 -6.01
C GLU A 18 -0.24 -4.81 -6.19
N HIS A 19 -1.05 -5.81 -5.86
CA HIS A 19 -2.50 -5.68 -5.88
C HIS A 19 -2.99 -4.67 -4.85
N ALA A 20 -2.53 -4.78 -3.60
CA ALA A 20 -2.89 -3.85 -2.52
C ALA A 20 -2.47 -2.41 -2.84
N LEU A 21 -1.26 -2.20 -3.39
CA LEU A 21 -0.78 -0.91 -3.87
C LEU A 21 -1.70 -0.31 -4.94
N THR A 22 -2.14 -1.14 -5.88
CA THR A 22 -3.07 -0.71 -6.95
C THR A 22 -4.41 -0.28 -6.36
N GLN A 23 -4.99 -1.08 -5.46
CA GLN A 23 -6.28 -0.76 -4.83
C GLN A 23 -6.18 0.53 -3.98
N LEU A 24 -5.10 0.68 -3.21
CA LEU A 24 -4.87 1.88 -2.42
C LEU A 24 -4.70 3.12 -3.32
N THR A 25 -3.93 3.01 -4.39
CA THR A 25 -3.75 4.10 -5.36
C THR A 25 -5.08 4.56 -5.94
N LEU A 26 -5.91 3.62 -6.40
CA LEU A 26 -7.23 3.93 -6.96
C LEU A 26 -8.17 4.56 -5.91
N GLY A 27 -8.17 4.04 -4.68
CA GLY A 27 -8.98 4.58 -3.59
C GLY A 27 -8.61 6.02 -3.24
N LEU A 28 -7.31 6.31 -3.12
CA LEU A 28 -6.80 7.65 -2.85
C LEU A 28 -7.14 8.64 -3.97
N GLN A 29 -6.96 8.22 -5.23
CA GLN A 29 -7.35 9.02 -6.39
C GLN A 29 -8.85 9.30 -6.41
N GLY A 30 -9.68 8.32 -6.06
CA GLY A 30 -11.13 8.47 -5.96
C GLY A 30 -11.59 9.52 -4.96
N VAL A 31 -10.77 9.87 -3.97
CA VAL A 31 -11.03 10.93 -2.98
C VAL A 31 -10.19 12.18 -3.19
N GLY A 32 -9.47 12.29 -4.32
CA GLY A 32 -8.65 13.45 -4.67
C GLY A 32 -7.32 13.56 -3.91
N VAL A 33 -6.87 12.50 -3.24
CA VAL A 33 -5.58 12.44 -2.53
C VAL A 33 -4.51 11.85 -3.44
N THR A 34 -3.34 12.49 -3.51
CA THR A 34 -2.17 11.96 -4.20
C THR A 34 -1.01 11.78 -3.24
N LEU A 35 -0.41 10.59 -3.25
CA LEU A 35 0.83 10.27 -2.54
C LEU A 35 1.93 10.00 -3.57
N PRO A 36 2.78 10.98 -3.91
CA PRO A 36 3.75 10.86 -5.02
C PRO A 36 4.78 9.74 -4.81
N SER A 37 5.05 9.41 -3.55
CA SER A 37 6.01 8.39 -3.12
C SER A 37 5.37 7.04 -2.81
N LEU A 38 4.08 6.85 -3.10
CA LEU A 38 3.39 5.60 -2.82
C LEU A 38 3.96 4.47 -3.68
N GLY A 39 4.43 3.40 -3.06
CA GLY A 39 5.11 2.32 -3.76
C GLY A 39 5.27 1.06 -2.92
N LEU A 40 5.98 0.08 -3.47
CA LEU A 40 6.42 -1.08 -2.69
C LEU A 40 7.78 -0.78 -2.09
N ASP A 41 7.91 -1.09 -0.80
CA ASP A 41 9.21 -1.10 -0.15
C ASP A 41 10.00 -2.36 -0.55
N HIS A 42 11.29 -2.34 -0.24
CA HIS A 42 12.18 -3.48 -0.42
C HIS A 42 11.68 -4.63 0.46
N PRO A 43 11.63 -5.87 -0.07
CA PRO A 43 11.28 -7.02 0.73
C PRO A 43 12.22 -7.12 1.94
N SER A 44 11.65 -7.32 3.12
CA SER A 44 12.43 -7.55 4.32
C SER A 44 13.38 -8.74 4.09
N PRO A 45 14.70 -8.60 4.33
CA PRO A 45 15.64 -9.70 4.11
C PRO A 45 15.45 -10.85 5.11
N PHE A 46 14.76 -10.60 6.22
CA PHE A 46 14.54 -11.59 7.28
C PHE A 46 13.19 -12.31 7.12
N THR A 47 12.14 -11.61 6.70
CA THR A 47 10.78 -12.18 6.61
C THR A 47 10.31 -12.42 5.18
N GLY A 48 10.96 -11.81 4.19
CA GLY A 48 10.51 -11.82 2.80
C GLY A 48 9.24 -10.99 2.55
N THR A 49 8.69 -10.33 3.57
CA THR A 49 7.48 -9.50 3.45
C THR A 49 7.78 -8.22 2.68
N THR A 50 6.95 -7.96 1.68
CA THR A 50 6.94 -6.71 0.92
C THR A 50 5.90 -5.78 1.52
N LEU A 51 6.35 -4.64 2.03
CA LEU A 51 5.48 -3.60 2.58
C LEU A 51 5.11 -2.58 1.49
N ILE A 52 4.06 -1.82 1.75
CA ILE A 52 3.72 -0.64 0.96
C ILE A 52 4.33 0.57 1.64
N GLU A 53 5.22 1.27 0.95
CA GLU A 53 5.75 2.55 1.38
C GLU A 53 4.74 3.65 1.07
N LEU A 54 4.25 4.34 2.10
CA LEU A 54 3.33 5.49 1.94
C LEU A 54 4.10 6.81 1.70
N GLY A 55 5.36 6.84 2.17
CA GLY A 55 6.28 7.98 2.10
C GLY A 55 5.88 9.18 2.95
N ALA A 56 6.57 10.30 2.72
CA ALA A 56 6.32 11.56 3.44
C ALA A 56 5.16 12.32 2.78
N VAL A 57 4.18 12.72 3.59
CA VAL A 57 3.01 13.45 3.13
C VAL A 57 3.05 14.90 3.60
N ARG A 58 2.54 15.83 2.79
CA ARG A 58 2.35 17.20 3.25
C ARG A 58 1.27 17.23 4.34
N PRO A 59 1.35 18.13 5.35
CA PRO A 59 0.37 18.20 6.43
C PRO A 59 -1.08 18.39 5.97
N ASP A 60 -1.31 19.18 4.92
CA ASP A 60 -2.64 19.39 4.33
C ASP A 60 -3.22 18.11 3.73
N VAL A 61 -2.40 17.31 3.06
CA VAL A 61 -2.80 16.00 2.53
C VAL A 61 -3.07 15.01 3.66
N ALA A 62 -2.29 15.06 4.75
CA ALA A 62 -2.55 14.23 5.94
C ALA A 62 -3.92 14.52 6.57
N LEU A 63 -4.32 15.79 6.63
CA LEU A 63 -5.64 16.18 7.12
C LEU A 63 -6.77 15.71 6.20
N GLN A 64 -6.59 15.78 4.88
CA GLN A 64 -7.55 15.24 3.90
C GLN A 64 -7.73 13.73 4.06
N LEU A 65 -6.62 12.99 4.22
CA LEU A 65 -6.63 11.55 4.51
C LEU A 65 -7.42 11.25 5.79
N ALA A 66 -7.14 11.96 6.87
CA ALA A 66 -7.84 11.79 8.13
C ALA A 66 -9.34 12.03 7.99
N ASP A 67 -9.75 13.10 7.31
CA ASP A 67 -11.16 13.42 7.06
C ASP A 67 -11.88 12.29 6.29
N VAL A 68 -11.26 11.77 5.21
CA VAL A 68 -11.82 10.67 4.43
C VAL A 68 -12.03 9.42 5.29
N LEU A 69 -11.01 9.04 6.09
CA LEU A 69 -11.07 7.86 6.96
C LEU A 69 -12.15 8.01 8.04
N LEU A 70 -12.28 9.20 8.64
CA LEU A 70 -13.30 9.48 9.65
C LEU A 70 -14.72 9.42 9.04
N ARG A 71 -14.92 9.95 7.84
CA ARG A 71 -16.21 9.88 7.13
C ARG A 71 -16.58 8.45 6.78
N ALA A 72 -15.63 7.66 6.28
CA ALA A 72 -15.85 6.24 5.97
C ALA A 72 -16.22 5.45 7.23
N ALA A 73 -15.46 5.62 8.32
CA ALA A 73 -15.72 4.93 9.59
C ALA A 73 -17.07 5.32 10.24
N ALA A 74 -17.58 6.52 9.95
CA ALA A 74 -18.91 6.95 10.38
C ALA A 74 -20.03 6.39 9.50
N ALA A 75 -19.77 6.12 8.21
CA ALA A 75 -20.74 5.56 7.27
C ALA A 75 -20.95 4.04 7.45
N ASP A 76 -19.95 3.33 8.00
CA ASP A 76 -20.01 1.89 8.29
C ASP A 76 -20.66 1.53 9.66
N ARG A 77 -21.19 2.53 10.39
CA ARG A 77 -21.94 2.34 11.65
C ARG A 77 -23.43 2.47 11.45
#